data_AF-A0A497E2M0-F1
#
_entry.id   AF-A0A497E2M0-F1
#
_cell.length_a   1.000
_cell.length_b   1.000
_cell.length_c   1.000
_cell.angle_alpha   90.00
_cell.angle_beta   90.00
_cell.angle_gamma   90.00
#
_symmetry.space_group_name_H-M   'P 1'
#
loop_
_entity.id
_entity.type
_entity.pdbx_description
1 polymer ?
#
loop_
_entity_poly.entity_id
_entity_poly.type
_entity_poly.pdbx_seq_one_letter_code
_entity_poly.pdbx_strand_id
1 'polypeptide(L)'
;MPEWSIRLLGIGGQGIGLSSVILAHAAVLDGLNAVQTQRYGAEVRGGEVYADVKISDGEIYSPSIDEADYMIGFAYSTLSKYINTIKDGGILFIDPDLVRQLPPTTKRIKTVYRIPATRIAAELGNVRVANVVMLGAMREITNIVTEESLLKSMELHIRKKYIEINKKAYIAGKNFVLSGRKE
;
A
#
# COMPACT_ATOMS: atom_id res chain seq x y z
N MET A 1 21.21 10.06 0.21
CA MET A 1 20.41 9.32 -0.78
C MET A 1 19.08 9.02 -0.12
N PRO A 2 17.94 9.40 -0.72
CA PRO A 2 16.65 9.11 -0.12
C PRO A 2 16.39 7.60 -0.08
N GLU A 3 15.87 7.12 1.05
CA GLU A 3 15.36 5.76 1.24
C GLU A 3 13.92 5.87 1.75
N TRP A 4 13.05 5.00 1.24
CA TRP A 4 11.66 4.93 1.65
C TRP A 4 11.32 3.49 2.05
N SER A 5 10.72 3.35 3.23
CA SER A 5 10.27 2.08 3.78
C SER A 5 8.75 2.04 3.86
N ILE A 6 8.12 1.13 3.11
CA ILE A 6 6.68 0.98 3.03
C ILE A 6 6.28 -0.41 3.57
N ARG A 7 5.33 -0.45 4.50
CA ARG A 7 4.77 -1.69 5.04
C ARG A 7 3.29 -1.81 4.71
N LEU A 8 2.90 -2.88 4.03
CA LEU A 8 1.53 -3.20 3.67
C LEU A 8 1.03 -4.32 4.58
N LEU A 9 -0.10 -4.10 5.25
CA LEU A 9 -0.67 -4.95 6.30
C LEU A 9 -2.09 -5.36 5.92
N GLY A 10 -2.39 -6.65 5.95
CA GLY A 10 -3.73 -7.15 5.69
C GLY A 10 -3.89 -8.63 6.01
N ILE A 11 -4.88 -9.25 5.37
CA ILE A 11 -5.17 -10.68 5.43
C ILE A 11 -5.15 -11.29 4.03
N GLY A 12 -5.07 -12.61 3.96
CA GLY A 12 -5.09 -13.35 2.70
C GLY A 12 -6.26 -12.96 1.80
N GLY A 13 -5.98 -12.68 0.52
CA GLY A 13 -6.98 -12.31 -0.48
C GLY A 13 -7.18 -10.80 -0.70
N GLN A 14 -6.58 -9.94 0.14
CA GLN A 14 -6.67 -8.47 -0.02
C GLN A 14 -5.65 -7.87 -1.00
N GLY A 15 -4.89 -8.68 -1.72
CA GLY A 15 -3.94 -8.18 -2.72
C GLY A 15 -2.68 -7.52 -2.17
N ILE A 16 -2.33 -7.72 -0.89
CA ILE A 16 -1.14 -7.15 -0.24
C ILE A 16 0.15 -7.44 -1.03
N GLY A 17 0.40 -8.73 -1.33
CA GLY A 17 1.61 -9.13 -2.08
C GLY A 17 1.64 -8.59 -3.51
N LEU A 18 0.49 -8.54 -4.19
CA LEU A 18 0.40 -7.94 -5.52
C LEU A 18 0.73 -6.44 -5.46
N SER A 19 0.15 -5.73 -4.50
CA SER A 19 0.39 -4.30 -4.35
C SER A 19 1.85 -3.98 -4.04
N SER A 20 2.51 -4.77 -3.18
CA SER A 20 3.92 -4.58 -2.86
C SER A 20 4.83 -4.84 -4.07
N VAL A 21 4.53 -5.89 -4.86
CA VAL A 21 5.30 -6.18 -6.08
C VAL A 21 5.13 -5.08 -7.12
N ILE A 22 3.91 -4.59 -7.33
CA ILE A 22 3.65 -3.49 -8.27
C ILE A 22 4.46 -2.25 -7.89
N LEU A 23 4.45 -1.86 -6.61
CA LEU A 23 5.18 -0.70 -6.10
C LEU A 23 6.70 -0.87 -6.25
N ALA A 24 7.25 -2.02 -5.84
CA ALA A 24 8.68 -2.30 -5.95
C ALA A 24 9.16 -2.29 -7.40
N HIS A 25 8.42 -2.96 -8.31
CA HIS A 25 8.78 -2.98 -9.71
C HIS A 25 8.61 -1.62 -10.40
N ALA A 26 7.64 -0.80 -9.97
CA ALA A 26 7.53 0.58 -10.44
C ALA A 26 8.77 1.41 -10.07
N ALA A 27 9.29 1.25 -8.85
CA ALA A 27 10.53 1.92 -8.45
C ALA A 27 11.73 1.47 -9.30
N VAL A 28 11.82 0.18 -9.63
CA VAL A 28 12.87 -0.33 -10.54
C VAL A 28 12.75 0.27 -11.94
N LEU A 29 11.53 0.46 -12.46
CA LEU A 29 11.30 1.13 -13.74
C LEU A 29 11.71 2.61 -13.72
N ASP A 30 11.64 3.26 -12.56
CA ASP A 30 12.13 4.63 -12.35
C ASP A 30 13.65 4.71 -12.12
N GLY A 31 14.38 3.58 -12.23
CA GLY A 31 15.82 3.53 -12.05
C GLY A 31 16.28 3.47 -10.58
N LEU A 32 15.35 3.25 -9.63
CA LEU A 32 15.65 3.10 -8.22
C LEU A 32 15.95 1.63 -7.88
N ASN A 33 16.67 1.41 -6.78
CA ASN A 33 16.78 0.08 -6.19
C ASN A 33 15.56 -0.20 -5.34
N ALA A 34 15.01 -1.42 -5.44
CA ALA A 34 13.89 -1.84 -4.61
C ALA A 34 14.07 -3.28 -4.12
N VAL A 35 13.71 -3.51 -2.86
CA VAL A 35 13.61 -4.84 -2.26
C VAL A 35 12.20 -5.03 -1.74
N GLN A 36 11.56 -6.12 -2.16
CA GLN A 36 10.26 -6.53 -1.67
C GLN A 36 10.41 -7.80 -0.84
N THR A 37 9.85 -7.80 0.37
CA THR A 37 9.73 -9.00 1.19
C THR A 37 8.28 -9.21 1.59
N GLN A 38 7.90 -10.46 1.85
CA GLN A 38 6.56 -10.83 2.27
C GLN A 38 6.62 -11.91 3.33
N ARG A 39 5.72 -11.83 4.30
CA ARG A 39 5.50 -12.91 5.26
C ARG A 39 4.03 -13.26 5.32
N TYR A 40 3.80 -14.56 5.50
CA TYR A 40 2.49 -15.14 5.68
C TYR A 40 2.42 -15.72 7.08
N GLY A 41 1.30 -15.51 7.77
CA GLY A 41 0.98 -16.26 8.98
C GLY A 41 0.89 -17.76 8.68
N ALA A 42 1.07 -18.60 9.70
CA ALA A 42 1.05 -20.06 9.58
C ALA A 42 -0.32 -20.65 9.17
N GLU A 43 -1.35 -19.83 9.00
CA GLU A 43 -2.72 -20.24 8.73
C GLU A 43 -3.02 -20.38 7.22
N VAL A 44 -3.71 -21.46 6.86
CA VAL A 44 -3.94 -21.89 5.46
C VAL A 44 -4.93 -20.97 4.69
N ARG A 45 -5.83 -20.25 5.39
CA ARG A 45 -6.77 -19.28 4.81
C ARG A 45 -7.12 -18.17 5.79
N GLY A 46 -7.18 -16.93 5.30
CA GLY A 46 -7.52 -15.76 6.13
C GLY A 46 -6.40 -15.30 7.06
N GLY A 47 -5.26 -15.99 7.03
CA GLY A 47 -4.10 -15.65 7.83
C GLY A 47 -3.55 -14.26 7.50
N GLU A 48 -2.81 -13.74 8.46
CA GLU A 48 -2.17 -12.44 8.37
C GLU A 48 -1.16 -12.43 7.22
N VAL A 49 -1.23 -11.37 6.43
CA VAL A 49 -0.28 -11.13 5.34
C VAL A 49 0.33 -9.76 5.56
N TYR A 50 1.65 -9.72 5.54
CA TYR A 50 2.35 -8.46 5.52
C TYR A 50 3.42 -8.49 4.42
N ALA A 51 3.61 -7.35 3.78
CA ALA A 51 4.69 -7.16 2.82
C ALA A 51 5.41 -5.84 3.10
N ASP A 52 6.72 -5.86 2.93
CA ASP A 52 7.59 -4.71 3.04
C ASP A 52 8.16 -4.38 1.66
N VAL A 53 8.25 -3.09 1.36
CA VAL A 53 8.89 -2.55 0.17
C VAL A 53 9.87 -1.49 0.63
N LYS A 54 11.16 -1.72 0.41
CA LYS A 54 12.22 -0.74 0.61
C LYS A 54 12.67 -0.23 -0.75
N ILE A 55 12.72 1.09 -0.92
CA ILE A 55 13.11 1.78 -2.16
C ILE A 55 14.23 2.75 -1.84
N SER A 56 15.26 2.81 -2.67
CA SER A 56 16.40 3.71 -2.50
C SER A 56 16.93 4.20 -3.84
N ASP A 57 17.38 5.45 -3.88
CA ASP A 57 18.21 6.01 -4.97
C ASP A 57 19.67 5.49 -4.93
N GLY A 58 20.00 4.66 -3.93
CA GLY A 58 21.31 4.02 -3.77
C GLY A 58 21.22 2.54 -3.44
N GLU A 59 22.34 1.95 -3.04
CA GLU A 59 22.38 0.54 -2.65
C GLU A 59 21.50 0.27 -1.42
N ILE A 60 20.85 -0.89 -1.41
CA ILE A 60 20.08 -1.39 -0.27
C ILE A 60 20.92 -2.45 0.44
N TYR A 61 21.50 -2.10 1.59
CA TYR A 61 22.36 -3.01 2.36
C TYR A 61 21.59 -4.04 3.18
N SER A 62 20.33 -3.76 3.54
CA SER A 62 19.48 -4.70 4.29
C SER A 62 18.06 -4.74 3.72
N PRO A 63 17.50 -5.94 3.49
CA PRO A 63 16.12 -6.11 3.04
C PRO A 63 15.08 -5.86 4.15
N SER A 64 15.50 -5.76 5.43
CA SER A 64 14.58 -5.61 6.56
C SER A 64 14.10 -4.16 6.74
N ILE A 65 12.84 -4.03 7.18
CA ILE A 65 12.26 -2.78 7.66
C ILE A 65 11.97 -2.94 9.16
N ASP A 66 12.74 -2.24 10.00
CA ASP A 66 12.47 -2.17 11.43
C ASP A 66 11.36 -1.16 11.71
N GLU A 67 11.45 0.01 11.06
CA GLU A 67 10.46 1.08 11.11
C GLU A 67 10.08 1.55 9.71
N ALA A 68 8.78 1.62 9.42
CA ALA A 68 8.27 2.06 8.12
C ALA A 68 7.97 3.56 8.12
N ASP A 69 8.36 4.28 7.06
CA ASP A 69 7.95 5.66 6.83
C ASP A 69 6.47 5.73 6.44
N TYR A 70 5.99 4.71 5.70
CA TYR A 70 4.61 4.60 5.23
C TYR A 70 4.01 3.25 5.61
N MET A 71 2.78 3.26 6.11
CA MET A 71 2.01 2.04 6.35
C MET A 71 0.69 2.04 5.62
N ILE A 72 0.30 0.91 5.06
CA ILE A 72 -1.02 0.69 4.48
C ILE A 72 -1.73 -0.42 5.26
N GLY A 73 -2.82 -0.10 5.96
CA GLY A 73 -3.60 -1.03 6.75
C GLY A 73 -4.94 -1.43 6.10
N PHE A 74 -5.04 -2.67 5.65
CA PHE A 74 -6.28 -3.29 5.12
C PHE A 74 -7.04 -4.14 6.15
N ALA A 75 -6.48 -4.38 7.33
CA ALA A 75 -7.15 -5.14 8.37
C ALA A 75 -6.72 -4.65 9.75
N TYR A 76 -7.69 -4.41 10.64
CA TYR A 76 -7.40 -3.99 12.01
C TYR A 76 -6.53 -5.00 12.77
N SER A 77 -6.76 -6.30 12.58
CA SER A 77 -5.99 -7.37 13.24
C SER A 77 -4.49 -7.22 12.96
N THR A 78 -4.10 -7.20 11.69
CA THR A 78 -2.69 -7.06 11.28
C THR A 78 -2.15 -5.67 11.63
N LEU A 79 -2.94 -4.61 11.42
CA LEU A 79 -2.53 -3.25 11.76
C LEU A 79 -2.20 -3.11 13.26
N SER A 80 -3.07 -3.62 14.14
CA SER A 80 -2.91 -3.49 15.59
C SER A 80 -1.63 -4.13 16.13
N LYS A 81 -1.13 -5.19 15.47
CA LYS A 81 0.11 -5.87 15.83
C LYS A 81 1.36 -5.10 15.42
N TYR A 82 1.34 -4.49 14.24
CA TYR A 82 2.53 -3.88 13.63
C TYR A 82 2.54 -2.35 13.70
N ILE A 83 1.51 -1.70 14.22
CA ILE A 83 1.42 -0.23 14.26
C ILE A 83 2.62 0.44 14.95
N ASN A 84 3.22 -0.21 15.95
CA ASN A 84 4.37 0.32 16.69
C ASN A 84 5.65 0.39 15.84
N THR A 85 5.70 -0.33 14.72
CA THR A 85 6.83 -0.32 13.79
C THR A 85 6.69 0.79 12.75
N ILE A 86 5.83 1.78 12.96
CA ILE A 86 5.81 3.00 12.14
C ILE A 86 6.82 3.97 12.73
N LYS A 87 7.63 4.57 11.87
CA LYS A 87 8.63 5.55 12.28
C LYS A 87 7.97 6.79 12.87
N ASP A 88 8.70 7.52 13.72
CA ASP A 88 8.28 8.84 14.16
C ASP A 88 8.11 9.78 12.97
N GLY A 89 6.93 10.39 12.88
CA GLY A 89 6.54 11.22 11.76
C GLY A 89 5.94 10.44 10.58
N GLY A 90 5.76 9.11 10.70
CA GLY A 90 5.28 8.26 9.62
C GLY A 90 3.83 8.53 9.21
N ILE A 91 3.48 8.08 8.01
CA ILE A 91 2.16 8.28 7.41
C ILE A 91 1.43 6.94 7.32
N LEU A 92 0.18 6.94 7.77
CA LEU A 92 -0.69 5.76 7.74
C LEU A 92 -1.82 5.95 6.72
N PHE A 93 -2.04 4.95 5.87
CA PHE A 93 -3.17 4.84 4.95
C PHE A 93 -4.07 3.69 5.43
N ILE A 94 -5.38 3.94 5.58
CA ILE A 94 -6.34 2.90 5.99
C ILE A 94 -7.62 3.00 5.19
N ASP A 95 -8.32 1.87 5.12
CA ASP A 95 -9.73 1.85 4.76
C ASP A 95 -10.59 2.00 6.03
N PRO A 96 -11.39 3.07 6.18
CA PRO A 96 -12.18 3.31 7.39
C PRO A 96 -13.25 2.25 7.63
N ASP A 97 -13.67 1.48 6.61
CA ASP A 97 -14.61 0.36 6.81
C ASP A 97 -13.94 -0.88 7.40
N LEU A 98 -12.66 -1.08 7.08
CA LEU A 98 -11.85 -2.22 7.56
C LEU A 98 -11.14 -1.90 8.88
N VAL A 99 -10.86 -0.61 9.13
CA VAL A 99 -10.19 -0.08 10.31
C VAL A 99 -11.04 1.07 10.89
N ARG A 100 -12.10 0.70 11.60
CA ARG A 100 -13.07 1.67 12.17
C ARG A 100 -12.49 2.51 13.31
N GLN A 101 -11.54 1.94 14.03
CA GLN A 101 -10.79 2.61 15.09
C GLN A 101 -9.30 2.38 14.88
N LEU A 102 -8.49 3.38 15.21
CA LEU A 102 -7.05 3.22 15.21
C LEU A 102 -6.62 2.41 16.44
N PRO A 103 -5.56 1.59 16.33
CA PRO A 103 -4.96 0.95 17.49
C PRO A 103 -4.49 1.99 18.54
N PRO A 104 -4.37 1.63 19.84
CA PRO A 104 -4.06 2.59 20.91
C PRO A 104 -2.75 3.36 20.74
N THR A 105 -1.77 2.79 20.02
CA THR A 105 -0.45 3.38 19.84
C THR A 105 -0.32 4.03 18.47
N THR A 106 -0.74 5.28 18.36
CA THR A 106 -0.64 6.10 17.14
C THR A 106 0.19 7.36 17.31
N LYS A 107 0.85 7.55 18.46
CA LYS A 107 1.58 8.79 18.79
C LYS A 107 2.71 9.14 17.81
N ARG A 108 3.29 8.13 17.15
CA ARG A 108 4.37 8.29 16.16
C ARG A 108 3.84 8.72 14.79
N ILE A 109 2.53 8.58 14.55
CA ILE A 109 1.90 8.83 13.26
C ILE A 109 1.66 10.33 13.10
N LYS A 110 2.24 10.91 12.04
CA LYS A 110 2.03 12.32 11.72
C LYS A 110 0.67 12.56 11.08
N THR A 111 0.29 11.69 10.16
CA THR A 111 -0.91 11.85 9.34
C THR A 111 -1.55 10.49 9.09
N VAL A 112 -2.87 10.44 9.19
CA VAL A 112 -3.69 9.29 8.78
C VAL A 112 -4.52 9.70 7.58
N TYR A 113 -4.42 8.96 6.49
CA TYR A 113 -5.30 9.07 5.33
C TYR A 113 -6.34 7.97 5.37
N ARG A 114 -7.61 8.36 5.43
CA ARG A 114 -8.77 7.45 5.38
C ARG A 114 -9.31 7.37 3.97
N ILE A 115 -8.98 6.32 3.25
CA ILE A 115 -9.42 6.09 1.88
C ILE A 115 -10.45 4.96 1.88
N PRO A 116 -11.73 5.21 1.55
CA PRO A 116 -12.78 4.19 1.50
C PRO A 116 -12.59 3.29 0.25
N ALA A 117 -11.45 2.63 0.17
CA ALA A 117 -10.97 1.88 -0.98
C ALA A 117 -11.92 0.75 -1.36
N THR A 118 -12.51 0.09 -0.35
CA THR A 118 -13.50 -0.97 -0.53
C THR A 118 -14.80 -0.44 -1.12
N ARG A 119 -15.30 0.73 -0.67
CA ARG A 119 -16.50 1.35 -1.24
C ARG A 119 -16.26 1.79 -2.67
N ILE A 120 -15.15 2.48 -2.93
CA ILE A 120 -14.77 2.90 -4.28
C ILE A 120 -14.65 1.69 -5.21
N ALA A 121 -14.01 0.61 -4.77
CA ALA A 121 -13.92 -0.63 -5.56
C ALA A 121 -15.28 -1.29 -5.80
N ALA A 122 -16.20 -1.23 -4.83
CA ALA A 122 -17.57 -1.73 -4.98
C ALA A 122 -18.37 -0.91 -6.01
N GLU A 123 -18.26 0.42 -5.98
CA GLU A 123 -18.88 1.33 -6.95
C GLU A 123 -18.36 1.09 -8.38
N LEU A 124 -17.10 0.70 -8.53
CA LEU A 124 -16.52 0.27 -9.81
C LEU A 124 -16.95 -1.14 -10.25
N GLY A 125 -17.74 -1.85 -9.44
CA GLY A 125 -18.27 -3.18 -9.75
C GLY A 125 -17.32 -4.34 -9.45
N ASN A 126 -16.20 -4.11 -8.76
CA ASN A 126 -15.26 -5.17 -8.40
C ASN A 126 -14.49 -4.87 -7.12
N VAL A 127 -15.00 -5.35 -5.98
CA VAL A 127 -14.34 -5.19 -4.66
C VAL A 127 -12.89 -5.67 -4.59
N ARG A 128 -12.45 -6.56 -5.50
CA ARG A 128 -11.07 -7.09 -5.51
C ARG A 128 -10.02 -6.07 -5.96
N VAL A 129 -10.41 -4.90 -6.45
CA VAL A 129 -9.47 -3.84 -6.85
C VAL A 129 -9.22 -2.79 -5.77
N ALA A 130 -9.77 -2.97 -4.56
CA ALA A 130 -9.57 -2.06 -3.42
C ALA A 130 -8.08 -1.82 -3.11
N ASN A 131 -7.25 -2.85 -3.30
CA ASN A 131 -5.81 -2.74 -3.10
C ASN A 131 -5.14 -1.77 -4.08
N VAL A 132 -5.67 -1.65 -5.29
CA VAL A 132 -5.19 -0.73 -6.32
C VAL A 132 -5.73 0.68 -6.13
N VAL A 133 -6.96 0.84 -5.60
CA VAL A 133 -7.47 2.15 -5.16
C VAL A 133 -6.54 2.75 -4.11
N MET A 134 -6.18 1.96 -3.09
CA MET A 134 -5.27 2.40 -2.04
C MET A 134 -3.87 2.74 -2.57
N LEU A 135 -3.34 1.95 -3.51
CA LEU A 135 -2.06 2.25 -4.17
C LEU A 135 -2.11 3.57 -4.93
N GLY A 136 -3.21 3.86 -5.64
CA GLY A 136 -3.38 5.14 -6.34
C GLY A 136 -3.34 6.33 -5.40
N ALA A 137 -4.06 6.24 -4.28
CA ALA A 137 -4.04 7.26 -3.25
C ALA A 137 -2.65 7.44 -2.62
N MET A 138 -1.99 6.35 -2.24
CA MET A 138 -0.67 6.39 -1.62
C MET A 138 0.40 6.96 -2.57
N ARG A 139 0.39 6.54 -3.84
CA ARG A 139 1.33 7.07 -4.83
C ARG A 139 1.17 8.58 -4.98
N GLU A 140 -0.07 9.07 -5.08
CA GLU A 140 -0.34 10.50 -5.24
C GLU A 140 0.13 11.33 -4.03
N ILE A 141 -0.03 10.81 -2.82
CA ILE A 141 0.43 11.49 -1.59
C ILE A 141 1.95 11.48 -1.45
N THR A 142 2.60 10.37 -1.82
CA THR A 142 4.02 10.15 -1.50
C THR A 142 4.96 10.51 -2.65
N ASN A 143 4.48 10.41 -3.89
CA ASN A 143 5.23 10.65 -5.13
C ASN A 143 6.59 9.90 -5.19
N ILE A 144 6.70 8.74 -4.55
CA ILE A 144 7.93 7.93 -4.52
C ILE A 144 8.28 7.37 -5.90
N VAL A 145 7.25 6.99 -6.66
CA VAL A 145 7.38 6.45 -8.02
C VAL A 145 6.52 7.25 -9.01
N THR A 146 6.90 7.25 -10.27
CA THR A 146 6.14 7.89 -11.35
C THR A 146 4.83 7.13 -11.60
N GLU A 147 3.81 7.87 -12.05
CA GLU A 147 2.53 7.26 -12.44
C GLU A 147 2.71 6.31 -13.62
N GLU A 148 3.54 6.69 -14.58
CA GLU A 148 3.87 5.87 -15.75
C GLU A 148 4.45 4.52 -15.35
N SER A 149 5.47 4.50 -14.49
CA SER A 149 6.11 3.26 -14.02
C SER A 149 5.16 2.39 -13.22
N LEU A 150 4.29 2.99 -12.40
CA LEU A 150 3.29 2.24 -11.66
C LEU A 150 2.26 1.59 -12.59
N LEU A 151 1.74 2.33 -13.57
CA LEU A 151 0.79 1.81 -14.56
C LEU A 151 1.41 0.70 -15.42
N LYS A 152 2.66 0.88 -15.86
CA LYS A 152 3.42 -0.16 -16.59
C LYS A 152 3.67 -1.40 -15.74
N SER A 153 3.98 -1.21 -14.46
CA SER A 153 4.12 -2.29 -13.49
C SER A 153 2.80 -3.07 -13.31
N MET A 154 1.66 -2.38 -13.26
CA MET A 154 0.34 -3.00 -13.22
C MET A 154 0.07 -3.83 -14.48
N GLU A 155 0.41 -3.34 -15.67
CA GLU A 155 0.22 -4.07 -16.93
C GLU A 155 1.00 -5.39 -16.98
N LEU A 156 2.17 -5.42 -16.33
CA LEU A 156 3.01 -6.62 -16.26
C LEU A 156 2.49 -7.65 -15.25
N HIS A 157 2.05 -7.20 -14.07
CA HIS A 157 1.72 -8.09 -12.94
C HIS A 157 0.24 -8.45 -12.84
N ILE A 158 -0.64 -7.67 -13.47
CA ILE A 158 -2.09 -7.91 -13.47
C ILE A 158 -2.46 -8.60 -14.78
N ARG A 159 -3.26 -9.67 -14.68
CA ARG A 159 -3.76 -10.39 -15.86
C ARG A 159 -4.51 -9.42 -16.79
N LYS A 160 -4.20 -9.45 -18.09
CA LYS A 160 -4.77 -8.56 -19.12
C LYS A 160 -6.27 -8.28 -18.98
N LYS A 161 -7.09 -9.31 -18.73
CA LYS A 161 -8.55 -9.16 -18.55
C LYS A 161 -8.99 -8.25 -17.39
N TYR A 162 -8.11 -7.97 -16.43
CA TYR A 162 -8.39 -7.12 -15.28
C TYR A 162 -7.66 -5.78 -15.34
N ILE A 163 -6.89 -5.48 -16.40
CA ILE A 163 -6.06 -4.28 -16.41
C ILE A 163 -6.90 -3.00 -16.42
N GLU A 164 -7.93 -2.95 -17.26
CA GLU A 164 -8.79 -1.76 -17.42
C GLU A 164 -9.51 -1.39 -16.12
N ILE A 165 -10.07 -2.38 -15.42
CA ILE A 165 -10.73 -2.13 -14.13
C ILE A 165 -9.73 -1.69 -13.05
N ASN A 166 -8.51 -2.22 -13.06
CA ASN A 166 -7.47 -1.81 -12.11
C ASN A 166 -6.93 -0.41 -12.43
N LYS A 167 -6.80 -0.03 -13.71
CA LYS A 167 -6.46 1.36 -14.10
C LYS A 167 -7.53 2.35 -13.61
N LYS A 168 -8.81 2.02 -13.79
CA LYS A 168 -9.92 2.82 -13.23
C LYS A 168 -9.86 2.93 -11.70
N ALA A 169 -9.55 1.83 -11.02
CA ALA A 169 -9.37 1.80 -9.57
C ALA A 169 -8.23 2.69 -9.10
N TYR A 170 -7.07 2.62 -9.77
CA TYR A 170 -5.92 3.47 -9.51
C TYR A 170 -6.30 4.96 -9.63
N ILE A 171 -6.92 5.35 -10.75
CA ILE A 171 -7.37 6.72 -11.00
C ILE A 171 -8.37 7.19 -9.94
N ALA A 172 -9.32 6.32 -9.54
CA ALA A 172 -10.28 6.65 -8.51
C ALA A 172 -9.61 6.94 -7.16
N GLY A 173 -8.61 6.14 -6.78
CA GLY A 173 -7.81 6.36 -5.58
C GLY A 173 -7.01 7.66 -5.61
N LYS A 174 -6.34 7.94 -6.73
CA LYS A 174 -5.64 9.20 -6.98
C LYS A 174 -6.58 10.41 -6.85
N ASN A 175 -7.72 10.37 -7.54
CA ASN A 175 -8.68 11.47 -7.54
C ASN A 175 -9.32 11.69 -6.16
N PHE A 176 -9.49 10.64 -5.36
CA PHE A 176 -10.03 10.74 -4.01
C PHE A 176 -9.18 11.69 -3.15
N VAL A 177 -7.86 11.50 -3.12
CA VAL A 177 -6.95 12.33 -2.30
C VAL A 177 -6.74 13.74 -2.88
N LEU A 178 -6.82 13.91 -4.20
CA LEU A 178 -6.78 15.23 -4.85
C LEU A 178 -8.02 16.07 -4.56
N SER A 179 -9.18 15.45 -4.35
CA SER A 179 -10.42 16.16 -4.04
C SER A 179 -10.45 16.82 -2.65
N GLY A 180 -9.34 16.79 -1.90
CA GLY A 180 -9.21 17.42 -0.58
C GLY A 180 -9.99 16.71 0.53
N ARG A 181 -10.59 15.54 0.25
CA ARG A 181 -11.29 14.71 1.24
C ARG A 181 -10.28 14.01 2.16
N LYS A 182 -9.75 14.80 3.10
CA LYS A 182 -9.04 14.32 4.29
C LYS A 182 -10.05 14.30 5.43
N GLU A 183 -10.84 13.22 5.53
CA GLU A 183 -11.68 12.97 6.71
C GLU A 183 -10.88 12.28 7.82
#